data_AF-A0A1Q6RNL2-F1
#
_entry.id   AF-A0A1Q6RNL2-F1
#
_cell.length_a   1.000
_cell.length_b   1.000
_cell.length_c   1.000
_cell.angle_alpha   90.00
_cell.angle_beta   90.00
_cell.angle_gamma   90.00
#
_symmetry.space_group_name_H-M   'P 1'
#
loop_
_entity.id
_entity.type
_entity.pdbx_description
1 polymer ?
#
loop_
_entity_poly.entity_id
_entity_poly.type
_entity_poly.pdbx_seq_one_letter_code
_entity_poly.pdbx_strand_id
1 'polypeptide(L)'
;MKMSKRIIALLLALVMVFALCACGNGGNGGNSAGDEDVGDETYTIRIACENSDSYPATLGLYQMEKYVESHTNGKVQVEVCASGQLGGEEETLEQVAQGNLEMAVASFAPVVSYVPEFEVMDIPFVYNSYTEAWMVLDSYVGTNLLDKMEAQGLKGMAYMENGMRQVTSNVSAINSIADFKGVKLRTMQNNNHMESFSALGANPTPVAFSELYISLSQKVVDAQENPIANVTDKKLYEVQKYLSLTNHIYDAMPLVCNLEFFNSLPQAYQKVVQAGAIYAQEFSRFCNLEREDLILADLADKYGMQINEVSADARAEMAKVAQPAVIKLVAKDIGQDAVDQYMNDVKDVLAQISKF
;
A
#
# COMPACT_ATOMS: atom_id res chain seq x y z
N MET A 1 -0.24 -2.00 24.19
CA MET A 1 0.07 -1.00 25.24
C MET A 1 -0.08 0.38 24.63
N LYS A 2 -1.04 1.22 25.05
CA LYS A 2 -1.26 2.54 24.43
C LYS A 2 -0.07 3.46 24.75
N MET A 3 0.88 3.58 23.83
CA MET A 3 1.92 4.62 23.94
C MET A 3 1.25 5.99 23.85
N SER A 4 1.49 6.82 24.87
CA SER A 4 0.86 8.13 24.93
C SER A 4 1.34 9.02 23.76
N LYS A 5 0.46 9.86 23.20
CA LYS A 5 0.77 10.80 22.10
C LYS A 5 2.00 11.69 22.38
N ARG A 6 2.38 11.86 23.66
CA ARG A 6 3.60 12.58 24.09
C ARG A 6 4.89 11.80 23.83
N ILE A 7 4.87 10.47 23.87
CA ILE A 7 6.04 9.62 23.64
C ILE A 7 6.35 9.54 22.13
N ILE A 8 5.31 9.52 21.29
CA ILE A 8 5.46 9.56 19.82
C ILE A 8 6.00 10.93 19.37
N ALA A 9 5.49 12.03 19.93
CA ALA A 9 6.02 13.37 19.67
C ALA A 9 7.48 13.53 20.13
N LEU A 10 7.88 12.86 21.22
CA LEU A 10 9.27 12.84 21.69
C LEU A 10 10.18 12.00 20.79
N LEU A 11 9.70 10.90 20.20
CA LEU A 11 10.46 10.10 19.24
C LEU A 11 10.66 10.85 17.91
N LEU A 12 9.64 11.53 17.39
CA LEU A 12 9.75 12.40 16.21
C LEU A 12 10.72 13.59 16.44
N ALA A 13 10.69 14.18 17.64
CA ALA A 13 11.63 15.24 17.99
C ALA A 13 13.07 14.72 18.17
N LEU A 14 13.26 13.49 18.67
CA LEU A 14 14.59 12.89 18.82
C LEU A 14 15.24 12.59 17.46
N VAL A 15 14.45 12.12 16.47
CA VAL A 15 14.95 11.89 15.11
C VAL A 15 15.34 13.21 14.42
N MET A 16 14.60 14.30 14.66
CA MET A 16 14.99 15.64 14.19
C MET A 16 16.25 16.19 14.86
N VAL A 17 16.52 15.84 16.12
CA VAL A 17 17.73 16.33 16.83
C VAL A 17 18.98 15.51 16.49
N PHE A 18 18.85 14.21 16.20
CA PHE A 18 19.99 13.41 15.73
C PHE A 18 20.46 13.79 14.32
N ALA A 19 19.60 14.42 13.51
CA ALA A 19 20.00 15.03 12.23
C ALA A 19 20.83 16.32 12.38
N LEU A 20 20.81 16.97 13.56
CA LEU A 20 21.41 18.29 13.79
C LEU A 20 22.65 18.27 14.72
N CYS A 21 22.99 17.15 15.35
CA CYS A 21 24.09 17.07 16.33
C CYS A 21 25.25 16.13 15.93
N ALA A 22 25.44 15.82 14.65
CA ALA A 22 26.62 15.09 14.17
C ALA A 22 27.83 15.99 13.81
N CYS A 23 27.71 17.31 13.92
CA CYS A 23 28.81 18.24 13.67
C CYS A 23 29.20 18.99 14.95
N GLY A 24 30.07 18.37 15.76
CA GLY A 24 30.62 19.05 16.92
C GLY A 24 31.60 18.21 17.73
N ASN A 25 32.82 18.01 17.19
CA ASN A 25 34.11 18.29 17.87
C ASN A 25 35.28 17.42 17.32
N GLY A 26 36.17 18.05 16.54
CA GLY A 26 37.63 17.81 16.60
C GLY A 26 38.23 16.60 15.88
N GLY A 27 38.50 16.73 14.58
CA GLY A 27 39.40 15.83 13.85
C GLY A 27 39.59 16.25 12.40
N ASN A 28 40.73 16.88 12.09
CA ASN A 28 41.07 17.46 10.79
C ASN A 28 41.16 16.39 9.68
N GLY A 29 40.12 16.29 8.86
CA GLY A 29 40.06 15.45 7.67
C GLY A 29 38.92 15.94 6.77
N GLY A 30 39.19 17.01 6.01
CA GLY A 30 38.22 17.63 5.13
C GLY A 30 37.75 16.67 4.04
N ASN A 31 36.54 16.13 4.23
CA ASN A 31 35.69 15.72 3.13
C ASN A 31 34.37 16.48 3.29
N SER A 32 34.38 17.76 2.89
CA SER A 32 33.14 18.46 2.62
C SER A 32 32.40 17.63 1.57
N ALA A 33 31.23 17.10 1.91
CA ALA A 33 30.25 16.72 0.91
C ALA A 33 29.96 18.01 0.13
N GLY A 34 30.67 18.18 -1.00
CA GLY A 34 30.53 19.35 -1.84
C GLY A 34 29.08 19.44 -2.31
N ASP A 35 28.58 20.67 -2.40
CA ASP A 35 27.46 20.96 -3.31
C ASP A 35 27.78 20.28 -4.64
N GLU A 36 27.09 19.18 -4.94
CA GLU A 36 27.06 18.65 -6.30
C GLU A 36 26.49 19.79 -7.17
N ASP A 37 27.22 20.16 -8.21
CA ASP A 37 26.71 21.09 -9.22
C ASP A 37 25.53 20.40 -9.92
N VAL A 38 24.33 20.67 -9.43
CA VAL A 38 23.06 20.12 -9.94
C VAL A 38 22.62 20.77 -11.25
N GLY A 39 23.42 21.68 -11.80
CA GLY A 39 23.12 22.40 -13.03
C GLY A 39 21.90 23.32 -12.91
N ASP A 40 21.49 23.88 -14.05
CA ASP A 40 20.34 24.80 -14.10
C ASP A 40 19.04 24.15 -14.58
N GLU A 41 19.08 22.87 -14.94
CA GLU A 41 17.95 22.11 -15.46
C GLU A 41 16.82 21.96 -14.45
N THR A 42 15.59 21.93 -14.95
CA THR A 42 14.39 21.72 -14.16
C THR A 42 13.72 20.41 -14.56
N TYR A 43 13.31 19.63 -13.57
CA TYR A 43 12.66 18.34 -13.75
C TYR A 43 11.22 18.41 -13.28
N THR A 44 10.34 17.65 -13.93
CA THR A 44 8.94 17.51 -13.54
C THR A 44 8.64 16.05 -13.26
N ILE A 45 8.02 15.77 -12.12
CA ILE A 45 7.54 14.45 -11.73
C ILE A 45 6.02 14.50 -11.70
N ARG A 46 5.35 13.89 -12.68
CA ARG A 46 3.91 13.64 -12.58
C ARG A 46 3.70 12.32 -11.87
N ILE A 47 2.84 12.33 -10.85
CA ILE A 47 2.48 11.15 -10.05
C ILE A 47 1.00 10.85 -10.26
N ALA A 48 0.68 9.73 -10.90
CA ALA A 48 -0.71 9.29 -11.03
C ALA A 48 -1.17 8.46 -9.81
N CYS A 49 -2.41 8.68 -9.37
CA CYS A 49 -3.10 7.77 -8.46
C CYS A 49 -4.62 7.74 -8.73
N GLU A 50 -5.25 6.58 -8.52
CA GLU A 50 -6.68 6.37 -8.81
C GLU A 50 -7.60 6.86 -7.67
N ASN A 51 -7.08 7.00 -6.45
CA ASN A 51 -7.84 7.46 -5.28
C ASN A 51 -8.02 8.99 -5.27
N SER A 52 -9.01 9.48 -4.51
CA SER A 52 -9.29 10.92 -4.43
C SER A 52 -8.16 11.73 -3.77
N ASP A 53 -8.23 13.06 -3.87
CA ASP A 53 -7.34 14.01 -3.19
C ASP A 53 -7.31 13.83 -1.66
N SER A 54 -8.37 13.23 -1.10
CA SER A 54 -8.53 13.04 0.34
C SER A 54 -8.06 11.67 0.84
N TYR A 55 -7.63 10.79 -0.06
CA TYR A 55 -7.18 9.45 0.27
C TYR A 55 -5.83 9.47 1.01
N PRO A 56 -5.57 8.58 2.00
CA PRO A 56 -4.32 8.60 2.76
C PRO A 56 -3.04 8.62 1.91
N ALA A 57 -2.95 7.77 0.88
CA ALA A 57 -1.81 7.79 -0.04
C ALA A 57 -1.66 9.11 -0.79
N THR A 58 -2.74 9.64 -1.36
CA THR A 58 -2.73 10.92 -2.09
C THR A 58 -2.31 12.09 -1.19
N LEU A 59 -2.79 12.10 0.06
CA LEU A 59 -2.35 13.08 1.05
C LEU A 59 -0.85 12.97 1.36
N GLY A 60 -0.30 11.76 1.37
CA GLY A 60 1.14 11.52 1.43
C GLY A 60 1.88 12.08 0.22
N LEU A 61 1.36 11.89 -1.00
CA LEU A 61 1.96 12.43 -2.22
C LEU A 61 2.02 13.97 -2.21
N TYR A 62 1.00 14.65 -1.69
CA TYR A 62 1.07 16.12 -1.51
C TYR A 62 2.12 16.56 -0.49
N GLN A 63 2.51 15.69 0.46
CA GLN A 63 3.65 15.95 1.33
C GLN A 63 4.98 15.72 0.61
N MET A 64 5.06 14.70 -0.25
CA MET A 64 6.21 14.48 -1.13
C MET A 64 6.45 15.69 -2.02
N GLU A 65 5.40 16.22 -2.67
CA GLU A 65 5.46 17.42 -3.50
C GLU A 65 6.11 18.59 -2.75
N LYS A 66 5.55 18.97 -1.59
CA LYS A 66 6.08 20.06 -0.77
C LYS A 66 7.52 19.80 -0.32
N TYR A 67 7.84 18.56 0.04
CA TYR A 67 9.17 18.18 0.48
C TYR A 67 10.18 18.34 -0.66
N VAL A 68 9.91 17.73 -1.82
CA VAL A 68 10.81 17.73 -2.97
C VAL A 68 11.01 19.14 -3.51
N GLU A 69 9.94 19.92 -3.68
CA GLU A 69 10.06 21.28 -4.22
C GLU A 69 10.84 22.20 -3.28
N SER A 70 10.60 22.12 -1.96
CA SER A 70 11.33 22.95 -0.99
C SER A 70 12.80 22.58 -0.88
N HIS A 71 13.14 21.29 -0.96
CA HIS A 71 14.52 20.80 -0.81
C HIS A 71 15.32 20.83 -2.12
N THR A 72 14.67 21.14 -3.24
CA THR A 72 15.33 21.36 -4.54
C THR A 72 15.24 22.82 -5.01
N ASN A 73 14.75 23.74 -4.17
CA ASN A 73 14.49 25.14 -4.53
C ASN A 73 13.61 25.26 -5.80
N GLY A 74 12.65 24.35 -5.95
CA GLY A 74 11.75 24.28 -7.10
C GLY A 74 12.40 23.76 -8.40
N LYS A 75 13.63 23.25 -8.37
CA LYS A 75 14.26 22.64 -9.55
C LYS A 75 13.66 21.28 -9.90
N VAL A 76 13.08 20.58 -8.93
CA VAL A 76 12.23 19.41 -9.18
C VAL A 76 10.81 19.78 -8.77
N GLN A 77 9.92 19.87 -9.76
CA GLN A 77 8.49 20.15 -9.59
C GLN A 77 7.72 18.83 -9.52
N VAL A 78 6.73 18.73 -8.64
CA VAL A 78 5.92 17.52 -8.50
C VAL A 78 4.46 17.85 -8.77
N GLU A 79 3.83 17.09 -9.66
CA GLU A 79 2.41 17.24 -9.99
C GLU A 79 1.67 15.96 -9.62
N VAL A 80 0.79 16.03 -8.62
CA VAL A 80 -0.05 14.89 -8.21
C VAL A 80 -1.36 14.88 -9.00
N CYS A 81 -1.51 13.90 -9.87
CA CYS A 81 -2.69 13.68 -10.71
C CYS A 81 -3.60 12.61 -10.09
N ALA A 82 -4.43 13.03 -9.14
CA ALA A 82 -5.31 12.14 -8.38
C ALA A 82 -6.61 11.79 -9.12
N SER A 83 -7.45 10.97 -8.47
CA SER A 83 -8.78 10.58 -8.93
C SER A 83 -8.80 9.90 -10.30
N GLY A 84 -7.71 9.23 -10.69
CA GLY A 84 -7.62 8.50 -11.95
C GLY A 84 -7.59 9.41 -13.18
N GLN A 85 -7.19 10.67 -13.04
CA GLN A 85 -7.13 11.64 -14.15
C GLN A 85 -6.24 11.17 -15.31
N LEU A 86 -5.23 10.33 -15.03
CA LEU A 86 -4.29 9.79 -16.01
C LEU A 86 -4.54 8.30 -16.34
N GLY A 87 -5.65 7.73 -15.86
CA GLY A 87 -5.97 6.31 -16.06
C GLY A 87 -6.10 5.52 -14.75
N GLY A 88 -6.45 4.25 -14.88
CA GLY A 88 -6.47 3.29 -13.77
C GLY A 88 -5.08 2.79 -13.37
N GLU A 89 -4.99 2.01 -12.30
CA GLU A 89 -3.70 1.51 -11.78
C GLU A 89 -2.87 0.74 -12.84
N GLU A 90 -3.49 -0.17 -13.61
CA GLU A 90 -2.78 -0.94 -14.65
C GLU A 90 -2.25 -0.03 -15.78
N GLU A 91 -3.09 0.89 -16.26
CA GLU A 91 -2.77 1.82 -17.35
C GLU A 91 -1.67 2.82 -16.95
N THR A 92 -1.73 3.35 -15.74
CA THR A 92 -0.73 4.31 -15.26
C THR A 92 0.61 3.64 -14.97
N LEU A 93 0.61 2.41 -14.44
CA LEU A 93 1.84 1.64 -14.26
C LEU A 93 2.47 1.26 -15.62
N GLU A 94 1.67 0.93 -16.64
CA GLU A 94 2.14 0.73 -18.01
C GLU A 94 2.77 2.01 -18.60
N GLN A 95 2.14 3.17 -18.39
CA GLN A 95 2.72 4.45 -18.81
C GLN A 95 4.07 4.72 -18.13
N VAL A 96 4.23 4.37 -16.86
CA VAL A 96 5.52 4.47 -16.14
C VAL A 96 6.55 3.51 -16.75
N ALA A 97 6.19 2.26 -16.99
CA ALA A 97 7.08 1.28 -17.61
C ALA A 97 7.55 1.71 -19.01
N GLN A 98 6.69 2.39 -19.78
CA GLN A 98 7.01 2.93 -21.10
C GLN A 98 7.74 4.28 -21.08
N GLY A 99 7.90 4.91 -19.92
CA GLY A 99 8.52 6.24 -19.79
C GLY A 99 7.64 7.40 -20.23
N ASN A 100 6.33 7.18 -20.40
CA ASN A 100 5.36 8.22 -20.73
C ASN A 100 4.87 9.00 -19.49
N LEU A 101 5.07 8.42 -18.30
CA LEU A 101 4.74 8.97 -17.00
C LEU A 101 5.91 8.73 -16.04
N GLU A 102 6.21 9.70 -15.16
CA GLU A 102 7.37 9.59 -14.28
C GLU A 102 7.11 8.66 -13.10
N MET A 103 5.95 8.78 -12.44
CA MET A 103 5.57 7.93 -11.32
C MET A 103 4.08 7.58 -11.30
N ALA A 104 3.77 6.44 -10.70
CA ALA A 104 2.41 6.02 -10.38
C ALA A 104 2.37 5.29 -9.04
N VAL A 105 1.22 5.38 -8.36
CA VAL A 105 0.90 4.56 -7.20
C VAL A 105 -0.11 3.50 -7.64
N ALA A 106 0.20 2.24 -7.38
CA ALA A 106 -0.66 1.11 -7.73
C ALA A 106 -0.70 0.09 -6.59
N SER A 107 -1.80 -0.64 -6.44
CA SER A 107 -1.91 -1.79 -5.53
C SER A 107 -0.98 -2.94 -5.94
N PHE A 108 -0.84 -3.97 -5.10
CA PHE A 108 0.07 -5.08 -5.43
C PHE A 108 -0.28 -5.85 -6.72
N ALA A 109 -1.56 -6.03 -7.05
CA ALA A 109 -1.91 -6.84 -8.23
C ALA A 109 -1.44 -6.26 -9.58
N PRO A 110 -1.59 -4.95 -9.87
CA PRO A 110 -0.95 -4.36 -11.05
C PRO A 110 0.58 -4.59 -11.09
N VAL A 111 1.24 -4.51 -9.93
CA VAL A 111 2.70 -4.71 -9.82
C VAL A 111 3.12 -6.15 -10.11
N VAL A 112 2.31 -7.14 -9.72
CA VAL A 112 2.57 -8.57 -9.99
C VAL A 112 2.76 -8.86 -11.49
N SER A 113 2.09 -8.11 -12.37
CA SER A 113 2.25 -8.26 -13.82
C SER A 113 3.66 -7.95 -14.33
N TYR A 114 4.45 -7.21 -13.55
CA TYR A 114 5.84 -6.86 -13.85
C TYR A 114 6.82 -7.66 -12.98
N VAL A 115 6.50 -7.83 -11.70
CA VAL A 115 7.37 -8.51 -10.72
C VAL A 115 6.54 -9.58 -10.00
N PRO A 116 6.51 -10.82 -10.52
CA PRO A 116 5.70 -11.91 -9.95
C PRO A 116 6.02 -12.20 -8.48
N GLU A 117 7.21 -11.89 -7.99
CA GLU A 117 7.55 -12.05 -6.58
C GLU A 117 6.70 -11.22 -5.62
N PHE A 118 5.98 -10.19 -6.09
CA PHE A 118 5.00 -9.48 -5.27
C PHE A 118 3.78 -10.33 -4.91
N GLU A 119 3.53 -11.47 -5.58
CA GLU A 119 2.41 -12.36 -5.27
C GLU A 119 2.42 -12.87 -3.82
N VAL A 120 3.59 -12.92 -3.18
CA VAL A 120 3.70 -13.27 -1.75
C VAL A 120 2.91 -12.32 -0.85
N MET A 121 2.68 -11.08 -1.28
CA MET A 121 1.88 -10.08 -0.58
C MET A 121 0.38 -10.38 -0.61
N ASP A 122 -0.07 -11.23 -1.54
CA ASP A 122 -1.47 -11.65 -1.65
C ASP A 122 -1.79 -12.88 -0.78
N ILE A 123 -0.79 -13.47 -0.13
CA ILE A 123 -1.01 -14.58 0.81
C ILE A 123 -1.85 -14.04 1.97
N PRO A 124 -3.08 -14.57 2.18
CA PRO A 124 -4.00 -13.98 3.13
C PRO A 124 -3.56 -14.26 4.58
N PHE A 125 -3.92 -13.41 5.53
CA PHE A 125 -3.69 -13.57 6.97
C PHE A 125 -2.21 -13.73 7.38
N VAL A 126 -1.27 -13.16 6.63
CA VAL A 126 0.15 -13.10 7.00
C VAL A 126 0.38 -12.15 8.18
N TYR A 127 -0.32 -11.01 8.18
CA TYR A 127 -0.16 -9.95 9.19
C TYR A 127 -1.41 -9.83 10.07
N ASN A 128 -1.23 -9.66 11.37
CA ASN A 128 -2.33 -9.47 12.32
C ASN A 128 -2.60 -8.00 12.66
N SER A 129 -1.69 -7.10 12.29
CA SER A 129 -1.81 -5.66 12.55
C SER A 129 -1.01 -4.83 11.56
N TYR A 130 -1.36 -3.55 11.46
CA TYR A 130 -0.61 -2.56 10.70
C TYR A 130 0.87 -2.52 11.09
N THR A 131 1.15 -2.57 12.39
CA THR A 131 2.53 -2.52 12.91
C THR A 131 3.36 -3.71 12.43
N GLU A 132 2.81 -4.93 12.45
CA GLU A 132 3.50 -6.11 11.92
C GLU A 132 3.80 -5.95 10.43
N ALA A 133 2.82 -5.50 9.66
CA ALA A 133 2.98 -5.30 8.22
C ALA A 133 4.01 -4.22 7.86
N TRP A 134 3.92 -3.04 8.50
CA TRP A 134 4.86 -1.94 8.29
C TRP A 134 6.29 -2.33 8.62
N MET A 135 6.50 -3.01 9.76
CA MET A 135 7.84 -3.42 10.16
C MET A 135 8.46 -4.45 9.21
N VAL A 136 7.65 -5.34 8.62
CA VAL A 136 8.14 -6.27 7.60
C VAL A 136 8.46 -5.54 6.30
N LEU A 137 7.57 -4.66 5.84
CA LEU A 137 7.78 -3.91 4.60
C LEU A 137 8.95 -2.92 4.67
N ASP A 138 9.20 -2.33 5.84
CA ASP A 138 10.32 -1.42 6.08
C ASP A 138 11.64 -2.16 6.33
N SER A 139 11.60 -3.49 6.43
CA SER A 139 12.79 -4.32 6.58
C SER A 139 13.40 -4.68 5.22
N TYR A 140 14.43 -5.53 5.25
CA TYR A 140 15.01 -6.12 4.04
C TYR A 140 13.98 -6.90 3.22
N VAL A 141 12.89 -7.41 3.81
CA VAL A 141 11.86 -8.17 3.10
C VAL A 141 11.16 -7.29 2.07
N GLY A 142 10.60 -6.15 2.48
CA GLY A 142 9.96 -5.23 1.55
C GLY A 142 10.97 -4.49 0.66
N THR A 143 12.13 -4.11 1.21
CA THR A 143 13.17 -3.44 0.40
C THR A 143 13.62 -4.32 -0.77
N ASN A 144 13.88 -5.62 -0.52
CA ASN A 144 14.28 -6.56 -1.58
C ASN A 144 13.16 -6.77 -2.62
N LEU A 145 11.89 -6.66 -2.24
CA LEU A 145 10.78 -6.72 -3.20
C LEU A 145 10.75 -5.48 -4.09
N LEU A 146 10.88 -4.27 -3.52
CA LEU A 146 10.98 -3.04 -4.33
C LEU A 146 12.18 -3.05 -5.27
N ASP A 147 13.32 -3.55 -4.82
CA ASP A 147 14.56 -3.60 -5.63
C ASP A 147 14.42 -4.53 -6.86
N LYS A 148 13.56 -5.54 -6.82
CA LYS A 148 13.29 -6.41 -7.98
C LYS A 148 12.66 -5.66 -9.16
N MET A 149 12.02 -4.52 -8.91
CA MET A 149 11.44 -3.69 -9.97
C MET A 149 12.50 -3.16 -10.95
N GLU A 150 13.76 -3.00 -10.52
CA GLU A 150 14.82 -2.44 -11.38
C GLU A 150 15.09 -3.31 -12.60
N ALA A 151 14.94 -4.64 -12.47
CA ALA A 151 15.07 -5.57 -13.57
C ALA A 151 14.02 -5.36 -14.69
N GLN A 152 12.93 -4.65 -14.36
CA GLN A 152 11.83 -4.30 -15.28
C GLN A 152 11.89 -2.85 -15.75
N GLY A 153 12.99 -2.13 -15.49
CA GLY A 153 13.10 -0.71 -15.83
C GLY A 153 12.27 0.20 -14.92
N LEU A 154 11.91 -0.27 -13.74
CA LEU A 154 11.10 0.44 -12.75
C LEU A 154 11.90 0.63 -11.46
N LYS A 155 11.68 1.73 -10.75
CA LYS A 155 12.26 1.98 -9.43
C LYS A 155 11.14 1.96 -8.38
N GLY A 156 11.18 0.99 -7.48
CA GLY A 156 10.32 0.97 -6.30
C GLY A 156 10.77 2.03 -5.29
N MET A 157 9.93 3.04 -5.04
CA MET A 157 10.29 4.19 -4.22
C MET A 157 9.91 3.99 -2.75
N ALA A 158 8.67 3.58 -2.48
CA ALA A 158 8.12 3.41 -1.14
C ALA A 158 6.81 2.61 -1.19
N TYR A 159 6.31 2.18 -0.04
CA TYR A 159 4.99 1.57 0.13
C TYR A 159 3.99 2.60 0.68
N MET A 160 3.19 3.20 -0.19
CA MET A 160 2.11 4.10 0.23
C MET A 160 1.00 3.31 0.94
N GLU A 161 0.39 3.91 1.96
CA GLU A 161 -0.62 3.21 2.75
C GLU A 161 -1.95 3.07 1.99
N ASN A 162 -2.45 1.83 1.90
CA ASN A 162 -3.83 1.53 1.50
C ASN A 162 -4.64 1.07 2.71
N GLY A 163 -4.27 -0.07 3.29
CA GLY A 163 -4.78 -0.53 4.58
C GLY A 163 -5.07 -2.03 4.66
N MET A 164 -5.67 -2.46 5.78
CA MET A 164 -6.20 -3.82 5.93
C MET A 164 -7.48 -3.99 5.12
N ARG A 165 -7.51 -4.99 4.24
CA ARG A 165 -8.63 -5.28 3.36
C ARG A 165 -9.78 -5.92 4.17
N GLN A 166 -10.98 -5.39 3.97
CA GLN A 166 -12.23 -5.81 4.61
C GLN A 166 -13.24 -6.23 3.55
N VAL A 167 -14.28 -6.97 3.94
CA VAL A 167 -15.35 -7.36 3.01
C VAL A 167 -16.55 -6.46 3.25
N THR A 168 -17.09 -5.85 2.19
CA THR A 168 -18.44 -5.25 2.23
C THR A 168 -19.40 -6.10 1.41
N SER A 169 -20.67 -6.06 1.79
CA SER A 169 -21.71 -6.88 1.17
C SER A 169 -23.05 -6.16 1.18
N ASN A 170 -23.89 -6.41 0.17
CA ASN A 170 -25.28 -5.97 0.14
C ASN A 170 -26.28 -7.09 0.50
N VAL A 171 -25.80 -8.32 0.68
CA VAL A 171 -26.65 -9.51 0.93
C VAL A 171 -26.68 -9.91 2.41
N SER A 172 -25.52 -9.99 3.07
CA SER A 172 -25.38 -10.39 4.47
C SER A 172 -24.02 -10.00 5.03
N ALA A 173 -23.94 -9.86 6.36
CA ALA A 173 -22.68 -9.79 7.08
C ALA A 173 -21.91 -11.12 6.98
N ILE A 174 -20.58 -11.04 6.99
CA ILE A 174 -19.67 -12.18 7.06
C ILE A 174 -19.20 -12.33 8.51
N ASN A 175 -19.56 -13.44 9.16
CA ASN A 175 -19.07 -13.79 10.51
C ASN A 175 -18.19 -15.05 10.49
N SER A 176 -18.33 -15.88 9.47
CA SER A 176 -17.67 -17.18 9.32
C SER A 176 -17.50 -17.57 7.84
N ILE A 177 -16.75 -18.64 7.58
CA ILE A 177 -16.58 -19.19 6.21
C ILE A 177 -17.92 -19.51 5.56
N ALA A 178 -18.90 -20.00 6.33
CA ALA A 178 -20.21 -20.39 5.79
C ALA A 178 -20.96 -19.21 5.13
N ASP A 179 -20.68 -17.98 5.56
CA ASP A 179 -21.34 -16.77 5.05
C ASP A 179 -20.83 -16.36 3.66
N PHE A 180 -19.70 -16.89 3.20
CA PHE A 180 -19.21 -16.67 1.83
C PHE A 180 -19.93 -17.52 0.79
N LYS A 181 -20.65 -18.57 1.20
CA LYS A 181 -21.22 -19.56 0.28
C LYS A 181 -22.14 -18.92 -0.77
N GLY A 182 -21.70 -18.93 -2.01
CA GLY A 182 -22.49 -18.43 -3.15
C GLY A 182 -22.52 -16.91 -3.30
N VAL A 183 -21.82 -16.15 -2.45
CA VAL A 183 -21.67 -14.70 -2.56
C VAL A 183 -20.91 -14.36 -3.84
N LYS A 184 -21.47 -13.52 -4.72
CA LYS A 184 -20.73 -12.99 -5.87
C LYS A 184 -19.83 -11.85 -5.39
N LEU A 185 -18.53 -12.11 -5.31
CA LEU A 185 -17.59 -11.18 -4.70
C LEU A 185 -16.70 -10.56 -5.77
N ARG A 186 -16.69 -9.24 -5.88
CA ARG A 186 -15.66 -8.58 -6.70
C ARG A 186 -14.32 -8.69 -6.00
N THR A 187 -13.31 -9.17 -6.73
CA THR A 187 -11.89 -8.96 -6.42
C THR A 187 -11.29 -7.97 -7.42
N MET A 188 -10.12 -7.42 -7.10
CA MET A 188 -9.28 -6.83 -8.16
C MET A 188 -8.89 -7.92 -9.18
N GLN A 189 -8.26 -7.51 -10.31
CA GLN A 189 -7.75 -8.43 -11.34
C GLN A 189 -6.53 -9.21 -10.84
N ASN A 190 -6.74 -10.06 -9.83
CA ASN A 190 -5.71 -10.83 -9.13
C ASN A 190 -6.16 -12.27 -8.92
N ASN A 191 -5.42 -13.22 -9.50
CA ASN A 191 -5.70 -14.64 -9.39
C ASN A 191 -5.59 -15.16 -7.95
N ASN A 192 -4.69 -14.59 -7.13
CA ASN A 192 -4.53 -14.97 -5.73
C ASN A 192 -5.74 -14.57 -4.88
N HIS A 193 -6.30 -13.37 -5.11
CA HIS A 193 -7.53 -12.96 -4.45
C HIS A 193 -8.70 -13.85 -4.87
N MET A 194 -8.82 -14.15 -6.18
CA MET A 194 -9.86 -15.05 -6.67
C MET A 194 -9.74 -16.45 -6.07
N GLU A 195 -8.52 -17.01 -5.96
CA GLU A 195 -8.30 -18.32 -5.34
C GLU A 195 -8.66 -18.29 -3.84
N SER A 196 -8.24 -17.25 -3.12
CA SER A 196 -8.55 -17.04 -1.71
C SER A 196 -10.06 -17.09 -1.46
N PHE A 197 -10.84 -16.28 -2.18
CA PHE A 197 -12.29 -16.21 -1.97
C PHE A 197 -13.04 -17.42 -2.55
N SER A 198 -12.53 -18.06 -3.61
CA SER A 198 -13.06 -19.34 -4.09
C SER A 198 -12.88 -20.45 -3.06
N ALA A 199 -11.72 -20.53 -2.42
CA ALA A 199 -11.44 -21.48 -1.34
C ALA A 199 -12.35 -21.25 -0.12
N LEU A 200 -12.71 -20.00 0.17
CA LEU A 200 -13.69 -19.64 1.20
C LEU A 200 -15.15 -19.92 0.79
N GLY A 201 -15.42 -20.29 -0.47
CA GLY A 201 -16.75 -20.68 -0.96
C GLY A 201 -17.56 -19.56 -1.62
N ALA A 202 -16.95 -18.40 -1.85
CA ALA A 202 -17.54 -17.33 -2.66
C ALA A 202 -17.38 -17.62 -4.16
N ASN A 203 -18.04 -16.80 -4.98
CA ASN A 203 -17.91 -16.79 -6.44
C ASN A 203 -17.22 -15.48 -6.86
N PRO A 204 -15.88 -15.43 -6.87
CA PRO A 204 -15.19 -14.18 -7.17
C PRO A 204 -15.29 -13.81 -8.65
N THR A 205 -15.30 -12.51 -8.93
CA THR A 205 -15.27 -11.97 -10.31
C THR A 205 -14.28 -10.80 -10.35
N PRO A 206 -13.29 -10.83 -11.26
CA PRO A 206 -12.34 -9.74 -11.38
C PRO A 206 -13.02 -8.56 -12.07
N VAL A 207 -12.92 -7.38 -11.47
CA VAL A 207 -13.45 -6.12 -12.03
C VAL A 207 -12.47 -5.00 -11.72
N ALA A 208 -12.17 -4.15 -12.69
CA ALA A 208 -11.32 -2.97 -12.49
C ALA A 208 -11.87 -2.05 -11.38
N PHE A 209 -10.99 -1.33 -10.68
CA PHE A 209 -11.43 -0.50 -9.55
C PHE A 209 -12.37 0.64 -9.99
N SER A 210 -12.11 1.24 -11.14
CA SER A 210 -12.95 2.25 -11.80
C SER A 210 -14.38 1.77 -12.09
N GLU A 211 -14.59 0.47 -12.30
CA GLU A 211 -15.89 -0.15 -12.61
C GLU A 211 -16.61 -0.70 -11.36
N LEU A 212 -15.97 -0.65 -10.19
CA LEU A 212 -16.45 -1.28 -8.96
C LEU A 212 -17.83 -0.77 -8.53
N TYR A 213 -17.98 0.55 -8.42
CA TYR A 213 -19.24 1.15 -7.95
C TYR A 213 -20.42 0.74 -8.83
N ILE A 214 -20.26 0.82 -10.16
CA ILE A 214 -21.30 0.46 -11.12
C ILE A 214 -21.62 -1.04 -11.04
N SER A 215 -20.60 -1.89 -10.91
CA SER A 215 -20.78 -3.34 -10.78
C SER A 215 -21.58 -3.73 -9.53
N LEU A 216 -21.35 -3.03 -8.41
CA LEU A 216 -22.15 -3.22 -7.18
C LEU A 216 -23.56 -2.64 -7.31
N SER A 217 -23.68 -1.42 -7.87
CA SER A 217 -24.96 -0.73 -8.06
C SER A 217 -25.92 -1.52 -8.96
N GLN A 218 -25.39 -2.09 -10.04
CA GLN A 218 -26.12 -2.94 -10.98
C GLN A 218 -26.26 -4.39 -10.52
N LYS A 219 -25.69 -4.75 -9.36
CA LYS A 219 -25.71 -6.10 -8.78
C LYS A 219 -25.12 -7.17 -9.71
N VAL A 220 -24.11 -6.79 -10.49
CA VAL A 220 -23.24 -7.74 -11.19
C VAL A 220 -22.52 -8.61 -10.14
N VAL A 221 -22.07 -7.96 -9.06
CA VAL A 221 -21.55 -8.57 -7.83
C VAL A 221 -22.35 -8.11 -6.62
N ASP A 222 -22.36 -8.92 -5.57
CA ASP A 222 -23.09 -8.69 -4.32
C ASP A 222 -22.21 -8.05 -3.24
N ALA A 223 -20.92 -8.36 -3.28
CA ALA A 223 -19.91 -8.02 -2.30
C ALA A 223 -18.62 -7.58 -2.98
N GLN A 224 -17.74 -6.94 -2.21
CA GLN A 224 -16.37 -6.64 -2.62
C GLN A 224 -15.44 -6.67 -1.43
N GLU A 225 -14.15 -6.58 -1.70
CA GLU A 225 -13.10 -6.53 -0.69
C GLU A 225 -12.15 -5.37 -0.96
N ASN A 226 -11.85 -4.56 0.07
CA ASN A 226 -10.95 -3.40 0.03
C ASN A 226 -10.68 -2.82 1.43
N PRO A 227 -9.65 -1.98 1.61
CA PRO A 227 -9.47 -1.17 2.82
C PRO A 227 -10.65 -0.25 3.12
N ILE A 228 -10.84 0.07 4.41
CA ILE A 228 -11.98 0.87 4.92
C ILE A 228 -12.04 2.25 4.25
N ALA A 229 -10.90 2.90 4.00
CA ALA A 229 -10.87 4.21 3.37
C ALA A 229 -11.51 4.22 1.97
N ASN A 230 -11.39 3.12 1.22
CA ASN A 230 -12.01 2.99 -0.12
C ASN A 230 -13.54 2.93 -0.06
N VAL A 231 -14.12 2.44 1.04
CA VAL A 231 -15.58 2.41 1.24
C VAL A 231 -16.16 3.83 1.20
N THR A 232 -15.45 4.79 1.80
CA THR A 232 -15.84 6.20 1.76
C THR A 232 -15.39 6.90 0.48
N ASP A 233 -14.14 6.69 0.04
CA ASP A 233 -13.57 7.31 -1.16
C ASP A 233 -14.43 7.09 -2.40
N LYS A 234 -14.88 5.85 -2.60
CA LYS A 234 -15.72 5.45 -3.73
C LYS A 234 -17.20 5.38 -3.41
N LYS A 235 -17.61 5.90 -2.23
CA LYS A 235 -19.00 5.95 -1.77
C LYS A 235 -19.70 4.58 -1.80
N LEU A 236 -18.96 3.51 -1.53
CA LEU A 236 -19.49 2.15 -1.58
C LEU A 236 -20.60 1.93 -0.54
N TYR A 237 -20.65 2.75 0.51
CA TYR A 237 -21.75 2.78 1.48
C TYR A 237 -23.14 3.08 0.85
N GLU A 238 -23.21 3.68 -0.34
CA GLU A 238 -24.48 3.91 -1.06
C GLU A 238 -25.04 2.61 -1.67
N VAL A 239 -24.17 1.62 -1.90
CA VAL A 239 -24.48 0.38 -2.63
C VAL A 239 -24.13 -0.89 -1.84
N GLN A 240 -23.66 -0.76 -0.60
CA GLN A 240 -23.31 -1.86 0.31
C GLN A 240 -23.91 -1.60 1.70
N LYS A 241 -24.46 -2.64 2.32
CA LYS A 241 -25.15 -2.52 3.63
C LYS A 241 -24.31 -2.99 4.80
N TYR A 242 -23.41 -3.94 4.57
CA TYR A 242 -22.61 -4.60 5.59
C TYR A 242 -21.13 -4.31 5.37
N LEU A 243 -20.38 -4.12 6.44
CA LEU A 243 -18.92 -4.09 6.46
C LEU A 243 -18.43 -5.09 7.52
N SER A 244 -17.73 -6.12 7.08
CA SER A 244 -17.21 -7.18 7.95
C SER A 244 -15.69 -7.07 8.06
N LEU A 245 -15.21 -6.87 9.29
CA LEU A 245 -13.80 -6.63 9.61
C LEU A 245 -13.01 -7.96 9.59
N THR A 246 -12.75 -8.42 8.37
CA THR A 246 -12.09 -9.69 8.05
C THR A 246 -10.57 -9.60 8.16
N ASN A 247 -9.95 -8.43 7.98
CA ASN A 247 -8.50 -8.21 8.05
C ASN A 247 -7.70 -9.30 7.30
N HIS A 248 -8.17 -9.65 6.10
CA HIS A 248 -7.72 -10.88 5.43
C HIS A 248 -6.43 -10.69 4.64
N ILE A 249 -6.12 -9.47 4.20
CA ILE A 249 -4.86 -9.10 3.54
C ILE A 249 -4.51 -7.69 4.03
N TYR A 250 -3.23 -7.45 4.34
CA TYR A 250 -2.73 -6.08 4.42
C TYR A 250 -2.26 -5.69 3.02
N ASP A 251 -2.72 -4.54 2.55
CA ASP A 251 -2.42 -4.03 1.22
C ASP A 251 -1.73 -2.67 1.34
N ALA A 252 -0.59 -2.55 0.69
CA ALA A 252 0.09 -1.29 0.47
C ALA A 252 0.19 -1.05 -1.03
N MET A 253 0.37 0.20 -1.41
CA MET A 253 0.49 0.58 -2.80
C MET A 253 1.93 1.04 -3.08
N PRO A 254 2.76 0.24 -3.77
CA PRO A 254 4.05 0.72 -4.22
C PRO A 254 3.94 2.03 -5.00
N LEU A 255 4.72 3.03 -4.60
CA LEU A 255 5.04 4.18 -5.45
C LEU A 255 6.17 3.73 -6.38
N VAL A 256 5.88 3.71 -7.67
CA VAL A 256 6.79 3.21 -8.70
C VAL A 256 7.19 4.37 -9.60
N CYS A 257 8.48 4.47 -9.90
CA CYS A 257 9.07 5.47 -10.78
C CYS A 257 9.67 4.79 -12.03
N ASN A 258 9.68 5.47 -13.17
CA ASN A 258 10.44 5.01 -14.32
C ASN A 258 11.95 5.07 -14.00
N LEU A 259 12.68 3.96 -14.18
CA LEU A 259 14.08 3.87 -13.77
C LEU A 259 15.00 4.77 -14.61
N GLU A 260 14.74 4.91 -15.91
CA GLU A 260 15.53 5.80 -16.77
C GLU A 260 15.35 7.25 -16.35
N PHE A 261 14.12 7.68 -16.12
CA PHE A 261 13.84 9.01 -15.57
C PHE A 261 14.54 9.23 -14.22
N PHE A 262 14.39 8.29 -13.28
CA PHE A 262 15.03 8.41 -11.97
C PHE A 262 16.56 8.56 -12.08
N ASN A 263 17.19 7.75 -12.94
CA ASN A 263 18.63 7.80 -13.16
C ASN A 263 19.09 9.05 -13.92
N SER A 264 18.20 9.72 -14.64
CA SER A 264 18.49 10.99 -15.31
C SER A 264 18.62 12.17 -14.33
N LEU A 265 18.01 12.07 -13.13
CA LEU A 265 18.14 13.09 -12.10
C LEU A 265 19.58 13.14 -11.54
N PRO A 266 20.12 14.34 -11.23
CA PRO A 266 21.34 14.48 -10.44
C PRO A 266 21.26 13.70 -9.13
N GLN A 267 22.39 13.13 -8.68
CA GLN A 267 22.41 12.25 -7.50
C GLN A 267 21.88 12.96 -6.23
N ALA A 268 22.15 14.25 -6.06
CA ALA A 268 21.53 15.08 -5.02
C ALA A 268 19.99 15.09 -5.08
N TYR A 269 19.40 15.21 -6.27
CA TYR A 269 17.94 15.18 -6.45
C TYR A 269 17.35 13.79 -6.30
N GLN A 270 18.02 12.73 -6.75
CA GLN A 270 17.61 11.36 -6.48
C GLN A 270 17.43 11.11 -4.97
N LYS A 271 18.38 11.57 -4.14
CA LYS A 271 18.31 11.45 -2.67
C LYS A 271 17.10 12.21 -2.10
N VAL A 272 16.84 13.42 -2.57
CA VAL A 272 15.69 14.24 -2.12
C VAL A 272 14.36 13.60 -2.52
N VAL A 273 14.25 13.10 -3.75
CA VAL A 273 13.05 12.43 -4.25
C VAL A 273 12.78 11.13 -3.47
N GLN A 274 13.82 10.33 -3.21
CA GLN A 274 13.72 9.12 -2.39
C GLN A 274 13.30 9.43 -0.96
N ALA A 275 13.88 10.47 -0.33
CA ALA A 275 13.49 10.90 1.01
C ALA A 275 12.04 11.43 1.05
N GLY A 276 11.62 12.15 0.00
CA GLY A 276 10.25 12.61 -0.18
C GLY A 276 9.25 11.46 -0.25
N ALA A 277 9.58 10.38 -0.97
CA ALA A 277 8.77 9.17 -1.04
C ALA A 277 8.59 8.49 0.33
N ILE A 278 9.67 8.37 1.12
CA ILE A 278 9.59 7.83 2.48
C ILE A 278 8.74 8.73 3.39
N TYR A 279 8.88 10.05 3.28
CA TYR A 279 8.02 10.99 4.02
C TYR A 279 6.54 10.84 3.64
N ALA A 280 6.25 10.63 2.35
CA ALA A 280 4.92 10.36 1.82
C ALA A 280 4.32 9.09 2.43
N GLN A 281 5.09 8.00 2.46
CA GLN A 281 4.72 6.73 3.06
C GLN A 281 4.32 6.92 4.54
N GLU A 282 5.19 7.53 5.35
CA GLU A 282 4.91 7.71 6.78
C GLU A 282 3.70 8.61 7.05
N PHE A 283 3.54 9.68 6.26
CA PHE A 283 2.37 10.54 6.38
C PHE A 283 1.07 9.83 5.98
N SER A 284 1.12 8.99 4.94
CA SER A 284 -0.05 8.20 4.52
C SER A 284 -0.46 7.18 5.59
N ARG A 285 0.51 6.49 6.22
CA ARG A 285 0.29 5.58 7.36
C ARG A 285 -0.35 6.28 8.55
N PHE A 286 0.19 7.45 8.92
CA PHE A 286 -0.39 8.28 9.97
C PHE A 286 -1.84 8.68 9.66
N CYS A 287 -2.10 9.12 8.42
CA CYS A 287 -3.43 9.50 7.98
C CYS A 287 -4.42 8.33 8.04
N ASN A 288 -4.02 7.14 7.61
CA ASN A 288 -4.87 5.95 7.70
C ASN A 288 -5.20 5.63 9.16
N LEU A 289 -4.18 5.49 10.01
CA LEU A 289 -4.34 5.09 11.41
C LEU A 289 -5.19 6.07 12.23
N GLU A 290 -5.03 7.38 12.05
CA GLU A 290 -5.81 8.37 12.82
C GLU A 290 -7.24 8.56 12.27
N ARG A 291 -7.53 8.12 11.04
CA ARG A 291 -8.85 8.33 10.41
C ARG A 291 -9.72 7.08 10.37
N GLU A 292 -9.16 5.87 10.48
CA GLU A 292 -9.93 4.64 10.31
C GLU A 292 -11.11 4.54 11.30
N ASP A 293 -10.87 4.79 12.60
CA ASP A 293 -11.92 4.81 13.63
C ASP A 293 -13.02 5.86 13.34
N LEU A 294 -12.62 7.03 12.82
CA LEU A 294 -13.57 8.09 12.45
C LEU A 294 -14.38 7.70 11.22
N ILE A 295 -13.76 7.04 10.25
CA ILE A 295 -14.45 6.53 9.06
C ILE A 295 -15.43 5.44 9.47
N LEU A 296 -15.06 4.49 10.32
CA LEU A 296 -15.96 3.45 10.81
C LEU A 296 -17.17 4.04 11.55
N ALA A 297 -16.94 5.03 12.41
CA ALA A 297 -18.02 5.75 13.09
C ALA A 297 -18.96 6.43 12.08
N ASP A 298 -18.43 7.12 11.08
CA ASP A 298 -19.24 7.77 10.04
C ASP A 298 -20.03 6.76 9.19
N LEU A 299 -19.40 5.65 8.79
CA LEU A 299 -20.06 4.55 8.06
C LEU A 299 -21.25 3.98 8.83
N ALA A 300 -21.12 3.80 10.15
CA ALA A 300 -22.21 3.34 11.00
C ALA A 300 -23.27 4.44 11.26
N ASP A 301 -22.85 5.57 11.81
CA ASP A 301 -23.75 6.57 12.39
C ASP A 301 -24.40 7.47 11.33
N LYS A 302 -23.66 7.81 10.27
CA LYS A 302 -24.14 8.73 9.21
C LYS A 302 -24.70 7.98 8.01
N TYR A 303 -24.06 6.88 7.62
CA TYR A 303 -24.42 6.14 6.40
C TYR A 303 -25.20 4.85 6.68
N GLY A 304 -25.33 4.44 7.95
CA GLY A 304 -26.21 3.34 8.36
C GLY A 304 -25.70 1.95 8.00
N MET A 305 -24.40 1.80 7.71
CA MET A 305 -23.81 0.49 7.46
C MET A 305 -23.82 -0.36 8.74
N GLN A 306 -24.09 -1.66 8.58
CA GLN A 306 -23.98 -2.64 9.65
C GLN A 306 -22.55 -3.17 9.69
N ILE A 307 -21.79 -2.73 10.69
CA ILE A 307 -20.38 -3.12 10.86
C ILE A 307 -20.30 -4.27 11.86
N ASN A 308 -19.60 -5.35 11.50
CA ASN A 308 -19.36 -6.47 12.40
C ASN A 308 -17.87 -6.84 12.44
N GLU A 309 -17.42 -7.19 13.64
CA GLU A 309 -16.12 -7.82 13.87
C GLU A 309 -16.19 -9.30 13.50
N VAL A 310 -15.18 -9.79 12.79
CA VAL A 310 -14.97 -11.23 12.58
C VAL A 310 -14.08 -11.73 13.70
N SER A 311 -14.50 -12.79 14.41
CA SER A 311 -13.73 -13.28 15.56
C SER A 311 -12.35 -13.80 15.14
N ALA A 312 -11.39 -13.80 16.06
CA ALA A 312 -10.06 -14.36 15.82
C ALA A 312 -10.13 -15.84 15.41
N ASP A 313 -11.02 -16.62 16.03
CA ASP A 313 -11.25 -18.03 15.66
C ASP A 313 -11.78 -18.16 14.23
N ALA A 314 -12.74 -17.33 13.83
CA ALA A 314 -13.28 -17.35 12.47
C ALA A 314 -12.20 -16.96 11.44
N ARG A 315 -11.38 -15.95 11.72
CA ARG A 315 -10.23 -15.58 10.86
C ARG A 315 -9.19 -16.69 10.79
N ALA A 316 -8.91 -17.38 11.90
CA ALA A 316 -8.00 -18.51 11.91
C ALA A 316 -8.53 -19.68 11.07
N GLU A 317 -9.84 -19.96 11.11
CA GLU A 317 -10.46 -20.95 10.22
C GLU A 317 -10.37 -20.51 8.75
N MET A 318 -10.65 -19.24 8.44
CA MET A 318 -10.48 -18.70 7.08
C MET A 318 -9.03 -18.87 6.59
N ALA A 319 -8.05 -18.56 7.44
CA ALA A 319 -6.62 -18.71 7.12
C ALA A 319 -6.24 -20.15 6.80
N LYS A 320 -6.71 -21.13 7.60
CA LYS A 320 -6.45 -22.56 7.37
C LYS A 320 -6.91 -23.06 5.99
N VAL A 321 -7.92 -22.41 5.41
CA VAL A 321 -8.49 -22.78 4.10
C VAL A 321 -7.86 -21.96 2.98
N ALA A 322 -7.80 -20.63 3.13
CA ALA A 322 -7.38 -19.73 2.08
C ALA A 322 -5.85 -19.72 1.88
N GLN A 323 -5.06 -19.72 2.96
CA GLN A 323 -3.58 -19.64 2.85
C GLN A 323 -2.99 -20.78 2.01
N PRO A 324 -3.30 -22.08 2.26
CA PRO A 324 -2.69 -23.15 1.48
C PRO A 324 -3.08 -23.12 0.00
N ALA A 325 -4.30 -22.66 -0.31
CA ALA A 325 -4.77 -22.52 -1.68
C ALA A 325 -3.98 -21.45 -2.43
N VAL A 326 -3.81 -20.27 -1.81
CA VAL A 326 -3.03 -19.16 -2.38
C VAL A 326 -1.54 -19.50 -2.44
N ILE A 327 -0.94 -20.04 -1.37
CA ILE A 327 0.46 -20.47 -1.36
C ILE A 327 0.77 -21.42 -2.51
N LYS A 328 -0.12 -22.36 -2.80
CA LYS A 328 0.05 -23.29 -3.92
C LYS A 328 0.04 -22.56 -5.27
N LEU A 329 -0.78 -21.53 -5.43
CA LEU A 329 -0.85 -20.74 -6.64
C LEU A 329 0.42 -19.88 -6.79
N VAL A 330 0.80 -19.13 -5.75
CA VAL A 330 2.03 -18.33 -5.74
C VAL A 330 3.27 -19.19 -5.99
N ALA A 331 3.40 -20.34 -5.32
CA ALA A 331 4.52 -21.25 -5.50
C ALA A 331 4.62 -21.84 -6.91
N LYS A 332 3.52 -21.86 -7.68
CA LYS A 332 3.54 -22.29 -9.09
C LYS A 332 4.25 -21.25 -9.97
N ASP A 333 4.11 -19.97 -9.63
CA ASP A 333 4.57 -18.87 -10.46
C ASP A 333 5.98 -18.42 -10.07
N ILE A 334 6.33 -18.42 -8.77
CA ILE A 334 7.67 -18.00 -8.29
C ILE A 334 8.50 -19.10 -7.63
N GLY A 335 7.94 -20.31 -7.50
CA GLY A 335 8.61 -21.45 -6.85
C GLY A 335 8.39 -21.52 -5.33
N GLN A 336 8.29 -22.75 -4.80
CA GLN A 336 8.06 -22.99 -3.37
C GLN A 336 9.17 -22.41 -2.49
N ASP A 337 10.42 -22.49 -2.92
CA ASP A 337 11.57 -21.97 -2.16
C ASP A 337 11.45 -20.45 -1.92
N ALA A 338 10.94 -19.70 -2.90
CA ALA A 338 10.73 -18.25 -2.76
C ALA A 338 9.60 -17.93 -1.77
N VAL A 339 8.51 -18.70 -1.81
CA VAL A 339 7.41 -18.58 -0.85
C VAL A 339 7.87 -18.93 0.57
N ASP A 340 8.59 -20.03 0.72
CA ASP A 340 9.10 -20.48 2.02
C ASP A 340 10.10 -19.47 2.59
N GLN A 341 10.97 -18.90 1.74
CA GLN A 341 11.89 -17.84 2.12
C GLN A 341 11.13 -16.62 2.63
N TYR A 342 10.15 -16.11 1.89
CA TYR A 342 9.32 -14.99 2.33
C TYR A 342 8.65 -15.26 3.69
N MET A 343 8.00 -16.41 3.83
CA MET A 343 7.30 -16.77 5.07
C MET A 343 8.25 -16.94 6.26
N ASN A 344 9.50 -17.35 6.03
CA ASN A 344 10.53 -17.43 7.06
C ASN A 344 11.08 -16.04 7.42
N ASP A 345 11.35 -15.20 6.42
CA ASP A 345 11.85 -13.85 6.62
C ASP A 345 10.86 -12.97 7.40
N VAL A 346 9.57 -13.09 7.08
CA VAL A 346 8.48 -12.47 7.85
C VAL A 346 8.55 -12.88 9.32
N LYS A 347 8.67 -14.18 9.60
CA LYS A 347 8.77 -14.68 11.00
C LYS A 347 10.02 -14.15 11.69
N ASP A 348 11.16 -14.12 11.00
CA ASP A 348 12.42 -13.68 11.57
C ASP A 348 12.38 -12.19 11.92
N VAL A 349 11.82 -11.35 11.05
CA VAL A 349 11.62 -9.91 11.33
C VAL A 349 10.71 -9.73 12.54
N LEU A 350 9.54 -10.36 12.55
CA LEU A 350 8.58 -10.26 13.67
C LEU A 350 9.17 -10.78 14.99
N ALA A 351 9.96 -11.85 14.95
CA ALA A 351 10.64 -12.39 16.12
C ALA A 351 11.70 -11.43 16.68
N GLN A 352 12.42 -10.70 15.83
CA GLN A 352 13.39 -9.69 16.27
C GLN A 352 12.71 -8.52 16.97
N ILE A 353 11.59 -8.05 16.43
CA ILE A 353 10.82 -6.93 16.97
C ILE A 353 10.24 -7.27 18.34
N SER A 354 9.72 -8.49 18.53
CA SER A 354 9.13 -8.92 19.79
C SER A 354 10.09 -8.91 20.99
N LYS A 355 11.40 -8.75 20.74
CA LYS A 355 12.46 -8.67 21.77
C LYS A 355 12.69 -7.26 22.32
N PHE A 356 12.10 -6.23 21.73
CA PHE A 356 12.21 -4.83 22.14
C PHE A 356 10.93 -4.33 22.83
#